data_AF-A0A556B677-F1
#
_entry.id   AF-A0A556B677-F1
#
_cell.length_a   1.000
_cell.length_b   1.000
_cell.length_c   1.000
_cell.angle_alpha   90.00
_cell.angle_beta   90.00
_cell.angle_gamma   90.00
#
_symmetry.space_group_name_H-M   'P 1'
#
loop_
_entity.id
_entity.type
_entity.pdbx_description
1 polymer ?
#
loop_
_entity_poly.entity_id
_entity_poly.type
_entity_poly.pdbx_seq_one_letter_code
_entity_poly.pdbx_strand_id
1 'polypeptide(L)'
;FTGSYQELLESDTITGRMLQQPIKFKKTRSFSKYIQVNHIESHNVHDVDVKIPVGIMTVISGPAGSGKSTLVNAVKRQVSPNLYIDLKQDSIGINIRSTPATYLNILSPIRKLFGKENNVSIQLFSFNGKGACPKCKGKGVTITEMAFMDPVTQTCELCNGKRYSKEALQ
;
A
#
# COMPACT_ATOMS: atom_id res chain seq x y z
N PHE A 1 20.13 -8.90 -16.22
CA PHE A 1 20.92 -8.45 -17.38
C PHE A 1 21.94 -7.45 -16.88
N THR A 2 23.18 -7.55 -17.36
CA THR A 2 24.26 -6.60 -17.05
C THR A 2 24.96 -6.32 -18.37
N GLY A 3 25.10 -5.05 -18.72
CA GLY A 3 25.65 -4.63 -20.01
C GLY A 3 25.23 -3.20 -20.35
N SER A 4 25.48 -2.82 -21.60
CA SER A 4 25.11 -1.53 -22.17
C SER A 4 23.60 -1.41 -22.42
N TYR A 5 23.15 -0.19 -22.74
CA TYR A 5 21.77 0.07 -23.12
C TYR A 5 21.35 -0.67 -24.41
N GLN A 6 22.23 -0.75 -25.41
CA GLN A 6 21.95 -1.45 -26.66
C GLN A 6 21.73 -2.94 -26.41
N GLU A 7 22.63 -3.55 -25.63
CA GLU A 7 22.50 -4.96 -25.23
C GLU A 7 21.26 -5.19 -24.35
N LEU A 8 20.82 -4.22 -23.53
CA LEU A 8 19.56 -4.31 -22.77
C LEU A 8 18.36 -4.37 -23.71
N LEU A 9 18.35 -3.53 -24.75
CA LEU A 9 17.27 -3.52 -25.75
C LEU A 9 17.17 -4.87 -26.46
N GLU A 10 18.30 -5.46 -26.85
CA GLU A 10 18.33 -6.77 -27.53
C GLU A 10 18.12 -7.98 -26.60
N SER A 11 18.18 -7.77 -25.28
CA SER A 11 18.00 -8.84 -24.30
C SER A 11 16.54 -9.33 -24.19
N ASP A 12 16.35 -10.59 -23.80
CA ASP A 12 15.02 -11.18 -23.52
C ASP A 12 14.44 -10.75 -22.14
N THR A 13 14.95 -9.66 -21.56
CA THR A 13 14.39 -9.15 -20.32
C THR A 13 13.02 -8.51 -20.56
N ILE A 14 12.16 -8.52 -19.53
CA ILE A 14 10.87 -7.82 -19.59
C ILE A 14 11.10 -6.33 -19.88
N THR A 15 12.09 -5.72 -19.23
CA THR A 15 12.46 -4.31 -19.44
C THR A 15 12.88 -4.03 -20.88
N GLY A 16 13.78 -4.84 -21.46
CA GLY A 16 14.22 -4.69 -22.85
C GLY A 16 13.05 -4.75 -23.84
N ARG A 17 12.19 -5.78 -23.70
CA ARG A 17 10.98 -5.94 -24.53
C ARG A 17 10.00 -4.77 -24.38
N MET A 18 9.77 -4.27 -23.17
CA MET A 18 8.83 -3.17 -22.95
C MET A 18 9.34 -1.82 -23.47
N LEU A 19 10.65 -1.57 -23.43
CA LEU A 19 11.24 -0.34 -24.00
C LEU A 19 11.09 -0.26 -25.52
N GLN A 20 11.05 -1.41 -26.20
CA GLN A 20 10.85 -1.49 -27.64
C GLN A 20 9.37 -1.52 -28.05
N GLN A 21 8.46 -1.78 -27.11
CA GLN A 21 7.05 -1.97 -27.43
C GLN A 21 6.38 -0.62 -27.75
N PRO A 22 5.85 -0.42 -28.97
CA PRO A 22 5.13 0.81 -29.30
C PRO A 22 3.83 0.90 -28.50
N ILE A 23 3.58 2.07 -27.93
CA ILE A 23 2.36 2.35 -27.17
C ILE A 23 1.17 2.40 -28.13
N LYS A 24 0.20 1.51 -27.94
CA LYS A 24 -1.08 1.53 -28.67
C LYS A 24 -2.16 2.17 -27.82
N PHE A 25 -2.63 3.35 -28.24
CA PHE A 25 -3.73 4.03 -27.54
C PHE A 25 -5.06 3.36 -27.84
N LYS A 26 -5.89 3.20 -26.80
CA LYS A 26 -7.27 2.74 -26.92
C LYS A 26 -8.16 3.88 -27.44
N LYS A 27 -9.30 3.53 -28.06
CA LYS A 27 -10.33 4.51 -28.41
C LYS A 27 -10.79 5.27 -27.16
N THR A 28 -11.06 6.56 -27.34
CA THR A 28 -11.54 7.46 -26.28
C THR A 28 -12.91 7.02 -25.76
N ARG A 29 -13.09 7.11 -24.45
CA ARG A 29 -14.37 6.84 -23.77
C ARG A 29 -15.17 8.13 -23.65
N SER A 30 -16.49 8.05 -23.80
CA SER A 30 -17.39 9.15 -23.47
C SER A 30 -17.58 9.26 -21.95
N PHE A 31 -17.72 10.48 -21.44
CA PHE A 31 -18.14 10.77 -20.07
C PHE A 31 -19.55 11.39 -20.08
N SER A 32 -20.24 11.35 -18.95
CA SER A 32 -21.65 11.80 -18.87
C SER A 32 -21.89 12.98 -17.93
N LYS A 33 -21.03 13.19 -16.93
CA LYS A 33 -21.20 14.21 -15.89
C LYS A 33 -19.86 14.81 -15.48
N TYR A 34 -19.93 15.95 -14.81
CA TYR A 34 -18.81 16.60 -14.15
C TYR A 34 -19.04 16.72 -12.65
N ILE A 35 -17.96 16.61 -11.88
CA ILE A 35 -17.86 17.22 -10.56
C ILE A 35 -17.33 18.63 -10.79
N GLN A 36 -18.08 19.64 -10.36
CA GLN A 36 -17.63 21.04 -10.40
C GLN A 36 -17.11 21.43 -9.04
N VAL A 37 -15.92 22.01 -9.02
CA VAL A 37 -15.24 22.50 -7.82
C VAL A 37 -14.84 23.92 -8.15
N ASN A 38 -15.48 24.89 -7.49
CA ASN A 38 -15.33 26.31 -7.79
C ASN A 38 -14.54 27.01 -6.68
N HIS A 39 -13.94 28.14 -6.99
CA HIS A 39 -13.22 29.00 -6.04
C HIS A 39 -12.19 28.22 -5.20
N ILE A 40 -11.31 27.47 -5.88
CA ILE A 40 -10.23 26.76 -5.20
C ILE A 40 -9.14 27.77 -4.82
N GLU A 41 -9.06 28.07 -3.52
CA GLU A 41 -7.99 28.88 -2.93
C GLU A 41 -7.19 28.07 -1.92
N SER A 42 -5.91 27.79 -2.22
CA SER A 42 -5.01 27.12 -1.29
C SER A 42 -3.57 27.21 -1.80
N HIS A 43 -2.62 27.62 -0.94
CA HIS A 43 -1.19 27.73 -1.28
C HIS A 43 -0.96 28.44 -2.63
N ASN A 44 -0.48 27.70 -3.65
CA ASN A 44 -0.15 28.22 -4.98
C ASN A 44 -1.35 28.25 -5.96
N VAL A 45 -2.54 27.86 -5.52
CA VAL A 45 -3.76 27.85 -6.34
C VAL A 45 -4.64 29.03 -5.93
N HIS A 46 -4.89 29.94 -6.86
CA HIS A 46 -5.64 31.19 -6.64
C HIS A 46 -6.86 31.21 -7.57
N ASP A 47 -8.05 31.16 -6.96
CA ASP A 47 -9.35 31.26 -7.63
C ASP A 47 -9.50 30.41 -8.90
N VAL A 48 -9.30 29.09 -8.74
CA VAL A 48 -9.42 28.14 -9.86
C VAL A 48 -10.74 27.38 -9.79
N ASP A 49 -11.46 27.41 -10.91
CA ASP A 49 -12.61 26.55 -11.16
C ASP A 49 -12.20 25.31 -11.97
N VAL A 50 -12.58 24.12 -11.49
CA VAL A 50 -12.26 22.86 -12.17
C VAL A 50 -13.53 22.03 -12.39
N LYS A 51 -13.67 21.53 -13.61
CA LYS A 51 -14.67 20.52 -13.98
C LYS A 51 -13.97 19.18 -14.18
N ILE A 52 -14.24 18.23 -13.29
CA ILE A 52 -13.66 16.89 -13.31
C ILE A 52 -14.67 15.92 -13.95
N PRO A 53 -14.41 15.36 -15.14
CA PRO A 53 -15.33 14.42 -15.76
C PRO A 53 -15.37 13.11 -14.95
N VAL A 54 -16.57 12.54 -14.80
CA VAL A 54 -16.78 11.27 -14.10
C VAL A 54 -17.19 10.15 -15.06
N GLY A 55 -16.98 8.90 -14.63
CA GLY A 55 -17.18 7.71 -15.48
C GLY A 55 -15.99 7.36 -16.37
N ILE A 56 -14.92 8.16 -16.30
CA ILE A 56 -13.65 7.93 -17.00
C ILE A 56 -12.48 8.14 -16.04
N MET A 57 -11.28 7.70 -16.45
CA MET A 57 -10.05 7.96 -15.71
C MET A 57 -9.56 9.38 -16.01
N THR A 58 -9.58 10.24 -15.00
CA THR A 58 -9.05 11.59 -15.09
C THR A 58 -7.65 11.63 -14.46
N VAL A 59 -6.68 12.14 -15.21
CA VAL A 59 -5.29 12.28 -14.74
C VAL A 59 -4.98 13.76 -14.54
N ILE A 60 -4.54 14.13 -13.35
CA ILE A 60 -4.02 15.47 -13.05
C ILE A 60 -2.49 15.41 -13.18
N SER A 61 -1.97 16.03 -14.24
CA SER A 61 -0.53 16.07 -14.54
C SER A 61 0.01 17.49 -14.57
N GLY A 62 1.34 17.62 -14.54
CA GLY A 62 2.03 18.91 -14.58
C GLY A 62 3.39 18.86 -13.86
N PRO A 63 4.27 19.85 -14.07
CA PRO A 63 5.61 19.92 -13.46
C PRO A 63 5.58 19.85 -11.92
N ALA A 64 6.70 19.49 -11.29
CA ALA A 64 6.83 19.59 -9.84
C ALA A 64 6.55 21.03 -9.37
N GLY A 65 5.83 21.19 -8.25
CA GLY A 65 5.44 22.52 -7.75
C GLY A 65 4.20 23.16 -8.40
N SER A 66 3.66 22.61 -9.48
CA SER A 66 2.51 23.17 -10.21
C SER A 66 1.16 23.13 -9.47
N GLY A 67 1.13 22.75 -8.18
CA GLY A 67 -0.10 22.73 -7.38
C GLY A 67 -1.01 21.50 -7.52
N LYS A 68 -0.57 20.40 -8.17
CA LYS A 68 -1.40 19.17 -8.34
C LYS A 68 -1.99 18.63 -7.04
N SER A 69 -1.14 18.45 -6.02
CA SER A 69 -1.58 17.93 -4.71
C SER A 69 -2.51 18.91 -4.02
N THR A 70 -2.23 20.21 -4.16
CA THR A 70 -3.08 21.29 -3.64
C THR A 70 -4.47 21.27 -4.27
N LEU A 71 -4.54 21.10 -5.59
CA LEU A 71 -5.80 20.97 -6.33
C LEU A 71 -6.58 19.73 -5.87
N VAL A 72 -5.95 18.56 -5.80
CA VAL A 72 -6.59 17.33 -5.34
C VAL A 72 -7.13 17.47 -3.91
N ASN A 73 -6.37 18.10 -3.02
CA ASN A 73 -6.79 18.32 -1.64
C ASN A 73 -7.95 19.33 -1.54
N ALA A 74 -7.98 20.36 -2.40
CA ALA A 74 -9.11 21.27 -2.47
C ALA A 74 -10.38 20.58 -2.97
N VAL A 75 -10.28 19.76 -4.01
CA VAL A 75 -11.39 18.92 -4.52
C VAL A 75 -11.92 18.03 -3.40
N LYS A 76 -11.05 17.36 -2.65
CA LYS A 76 -11.45 16.50 -1.50
C LYS A 76 -12.18 17.26 -0.38
N ARG A 77 -11.90 18.56 -0.19
CA ARG A 77 -12.59 19.39 0.81
C ARG A 77 -14.00 19.79 0.37
N GLN A 78 -14.22 19.96 -0.93
CA GLN A 78 -15.53 20.34 -1.48
C GLN A 78 -16.42 19.13 -1.78
N VAL A 79 -15.85 17.95 -1.98
CA VAL A 79 -16.60 16.69 -2.14
C VAL A 79 -16.84 16.06 -0.77
N SER A 80 -18.08 15.62 -0.48
CA SER A 80 -18.41 14.98 0.79
C SER A 80 -17.54 13.73 1.03
N PRO A 81 -17.01 13.51 2.26
CA PRO A 81 -16.11 12.40 2.55
C PRO A 81 -16.64 11.00 2.20
N ASN A 82 -17.96 10.82 2.18
CA ASN A 82 -18.60 9.53 1.87
C ASN A 82 -18.73 9.26 0.36
N LEU A 83 -18.32 10.19 -0.51
CA LEU A 83 -18.46 10.08 -1.96
C LEU A 83 -17.17 9.68 -2.67
N TYR A 84 -16.06 9.50 -1.94
CA TYR A 84 -14.79 9.09 -2.50
C TYR A 84 -14.04 8.11 -1.60
N ILE A 85 -13.14 7.34 -2.22
CA ILE A 85 -12.15 6.52 -1.53
C ILE A 85 -10.78 7.11 -1.87
N ASP A 86 -10.03 7.51 -0.86
CA ASP A 86 -8.69 8.11 -1.03
C ASP A 86 -7.60 7.06 -0.83
N LEU A 87 -7.04 6.58 -1.95
CA LEU A 87 -5.91 5.66 -1.94
C LEU A 87 -4.60 6.44 -1.91
N LYS A 88 -4.14 6.77 -0.70
CA LYS A 88 -2.90 7.52 -0.46
C LYS A 88 -1.65 6.65 -0.58
N GLN A 89 -0.50 7.29 -0.77
CA GLN A 89 0.82 6.65 -0.72
C GLN A 89 1.35 6.50 0.71
N ASP A 90 0.49 6.63 1.72
CA ASP A 90 0.86 6.45 3.11
C ASP A 90 1.19 4.97 3.37
N SER A 91 2.06 4.72 4.35
CA SER A 91 2.41 3.36 4.76
C SER A 91 1.16 2.56 5.14
N ILE A 92 1.05 1.34 4.60
CA ILE A 92 -0.05 0.39 4.85
C ILE A 92 -0.17 0.05 6.35
N GLY A 93 0.92 0.14 7.11
CA GLY A 93 0.97 -0.22 8.51
C GLY A 93 1.76 0.76 9.36
N ILE A 94 1.31 0.94 10.61
CA ILE A 94 1.98 1.77 11.63
C ILE A 94 3.20 1.04 12.22
N ASN A 95 3.23 -0.30 12.14
CA ASN A 95 4.28 -1.11 12.75
C ASN A 95 4.58 -2.38 11.95
N ILE A 96 5.68 -3.03 12.32
CA ILE A 96 6.19 -4.27 11.72
C ILE A 96 5.26 -5.49 11.83
N ARG A 97 4.15 -5.40 12.59
CA ARG A 97 3.13 -6.45 12.68
C ARG A 97 2.08 -6.35 11.58
N SER A 98 2.02 -5.20 10.89
CA SER A 98 1.11 -4.99 9.77
C SER A 98 1.65 -5.72 8.55
N THR A 99 0.87 -6.65 8.03
CA THR A 99 1.17 -7.40 6.80
C THR A 99 0.05 -7.21 5.79
N PRO A 100 0.27 -7.49 4.49
CA PRO A 100 -0.82 -7.47 3.51
C PRO A 100 -2.02 -8.33 3.94
N ALA A 101 -1.77 -9.48 4.58
CA ALA A 101 -2.83 -10.36 5.07
C ALA A 101 -3.65 -9.76 6.23
N THR A 102 -3.04 -8.96 7.11
CA THR A 102 -3.78 -8.26 8.16
C THR A 102 -4.50 -7.03 7.62
N TYR A 103 -3.88 -6.29 6.69
CA TYR A 103 -4.45 -5.08 6.11
C TYR A 103 -5.69 -5.39 5.26
N LEU A 104 -5.63 -6.43 4.44
CA LEU A 104 -6.75 -6.90 3.61
C LEU A 104 -7.77 -7.75 4.40
N ASN A 105 -7.58 -7.90 5.72
CA ASN A 105 -8.40 -8.73 6.60
C ASN A 105 -8.51 -10.22 6.17
N ILE A 106 -7.54 -10.71 5.40
CA ILE A 106 -7.46 -12.10 4.92
C ILE A 106 -7.09 -13.05 6.07
N LEU A 107 -6.34 -12.58 7.07
CA LEU A 107 -5.94 -13.42 8.18
C LEU A 107 -7.13 -13.87 9.06
N SER A 108 -8.19 -13.05 9.15
CA SER A 108 -9.38 -13.35 9.95
C SER A 108 -10.11 -14.63 9.53
N PRO A 109 -10.49 -14.84 8.26
CA PRO A 109 -11.10 -16.10 7.82
C PRO A 109 -10.14 -17.29 7.98
N ILE A 110 -8.85 -17.13 7.70
CA ILE A 110 -7.85 -18.20 7.89
C ILE A 110 -7.84 -18.66 9.36
N ARG A 111 -7.76 -17.71 10.30
CA ARG A 111 -7.78 -18.01 11.74
C ARG A 111 -9.04 -18.74 12.18
N LYS A 112 -10.20 -18.40 11.61
CA LYS A 112 -11.47 -19.07 11.89
C LYS A 112 -11.44 -20.53 11.43
N LEU A 113 -10.90 -20.80 10.25
CA LEU A 113 -10.75 -22.16 9.72
C LEU A 113 -9.82 -23.00 10.61
N PHE A 114 -8.65 -22.47 10.97
CA PHE A 114 -7.72 -23.16 11.87
C PHE A 114 -8.32 -23.41 13.27
N GLY A 115 -9.03 -22.42 13.83
CA GLY A 115 -9.73 -22.58 15.11
C GLY A 115 -10.78 -23.68 15.07
N LYS A 116 -11.55 -23.73 13.98
CA LYS A 116 -12.58 -24.75 13.78
C LYS A 116 -11.99 -26.15 13.65
N GLU A 117 -10.97 -26.35 12.80
CA GLU A 117 -10.43 -27.69 12.56
C GLU A 117 -9.66 -28.27 13.74
N ASN A 118 -9.00 -27.42 14.54
CA ASN A 118 -8.22 -27.86 15.68
C ASN A 118 -9.02 -27.85 16.99
N ASN A 119 -10.30 -27.45 16.97
CA ASN A 119 -11.16 -27.28 18.16
C ASN A 119 -10.53 -26.38 19.25
N VAL A 120 -9.80 -25.34 18.84
CA VAL A 120 -9.13 -24.39 19.74
C VAL A 120 -9.58 -22.96 19.47
N SER A 121 -9.28 -22.05 20.39
CA SER A 121 -9.63 -20.65 20.25
C SER A 121 -8.97 -20.00 19.03
N ILE A 122 -9.74 -19.24 18.25
CA ILE A 122 -9.28 -18.40 17.12
C ILE A 122 -8.19 -17.41 17.56
N GLN A 123 -8.12 -17.07 18.86
CA GLN A 123 -7.11 -16.19 19.43
C GLN A 123 -5.71 -16.83 19.46
N LEU A 124 -5.63 -18.16 19.45
CA LEU A 124 -4.37 -18.90 19.40
C LEU A 124 -3.69 -18.74 18.04
N PHE A 125 -4.44 -18.54 16.97
CA PHE A 125 -3.91 -18.25 15.63
C PHE A 125 -3.69 -16.75 15.39
N SER A 126 -3.51 -15.97 16.45
CA SER A 126 -3.15 -14.55 16.34
C SER A 126 -1.76 -14.28 16.90
N PHE A 127 -0.81 -13.90 16.03
CA PHE A 127 0.50 -13.43 16.47
C PHE A 127 0.44 -12.06 17.19
N ASN A 128 -0.71 -11.39 17.17
CA ASN A 128 -0.94 -10.15 17.94
C ASN A 128 -1.54 -10.42 19.33
N GLY A 129 -1.87 -11.67 19.65
CA GLY A 129 -2.59 -12.04 20.87
C GLY A 129 -2.03 -13.28 21.54
N LYS A 130 -2.91 -14.19 21.97
CA LYS A 130 -2.55 -15.39 22.76
C LYS A 130 -1.57 -16.33 22.05
N GLY A 131 -1.59 -16.37 20.72
CA GLY A 131 -0.68 -17.19 19.92
C GLY A 131 0.73 -16.62 19.76
N ALA A 132 0.99 -15.41 20.23
CA ALA A 132 2.25 -14.73 19.98
C ALA A 132 3.43 -15.48 20.61
N CYS A 133 4.54 -15.56 19.88
CA CYS A 133 5.82 -16.01 20.45
C CYS A 133 6.16 -15.15 21.67
N PRO A 134 6.45 -15.75 22.85
CA PRO A 134 6.67 -14.99 24.09
C PRO A 134 7.94 -14.13 24.04
N LYS A 135 8.97 -14.57 23.31
CA LYS A 135 10.25 -13.84 23.20
C LYS A 135 10.14 -12.59 22.33
N CYS A 136 9.66 -12.70 21.09
CA CYS A 136 9.54 -11.56 20.19
C CYS A 136 8.17 -10.86 20.24
N LYS A 137 7.26 -11.32 21.11
CA LYS A 137 5.88 -10.83 21.23
C LYS A 137 5.19 -10.77 19.86
N GLY A 138 5.36 -11.82 19.05
CA GLY A 138 4.75 -11.93 17.73
C GLY A 138 5.38 -11.09 16.60
N LYS A 139 6.49 -10.38 16.86
CA LYS A 139 7.20 -9.62 15.83
C LYS A 139 7.92 -10.53 14.82
N GLY A 140 8.36 -11.70 15.26
CA GLY A 140 9.23 -12.61 14.48
C GLY A 140 10.71 -12.21 14.48
N VAL A 141 11.02 -10.99 14.93
CA VAL A 141 12.36 -10.43 15.01
C VAL A 141 12.59 -9.78 16.37
N THR A 142 13.85 -9.67 16.76
CA THR A 142 14.34 -8.83 17.85
C THR A 142 15.03 -7.62 17.24
N ILE A 143 14.64 -6.43 17.72
CA ILE A 143 15.20 -5.15 17.25
C ILE A 143 16.03 -4.61 18.40
N THR A 144 17.31 -4.43 18.17
CA THR A 144 18.24 -3.83 19.12
C THR A 144 18.48 -2.39 18.68
N GLU A 145 17.96 -1.46 19.47
CA GLU A 145 18.21 -0.04 19.27
C GLU A 145 19.68 0.27 19.55
N MET A 146 20.30 1.01 18.64
CA MET A 146 21.71 1.41 18.72
C MET A 146 21.75 2.92 19.00
N ALA A 147 22.72 3.39 19.79
CA ALA A 147 22.73 4.78 20.24
C ALA A 147 22.92 5.82 19.11
N PHE A 148 23.68 5.47 18.07
CA PHE A 148 24.06 6.40 16.98
C PHE A 148 23.97 5.78 15.59
N MET A 149 23.44 4.57 15.49
CA MET A 149 23.35 3.81 14.24
C MET A 149 21.91 3.34 14.04
N ASP A 150 21.61 2.94 12.82
CA ASP A 150 20.34 2.29 12.53
C ASP A 150 20.17 1.02 13.38
N PRO A 151 18.94 0.74 13.85
CA PRO A 151 18.68 -0.41 14.71
C PRO A 151 18.99 -1.72 13.97
N VAL A 152 19.59 -2.66 14.70
CA VAL A 152 19.91 -3.98 14.16
C VAL A 152 18.71 -4.90 14.36
N THR A 153 18.21 -5.45 13.26
CA THR A 153 17.10 -6.41 13.28
C THR A 153 17.64 -7.83 13.10
N GLN A 154 17.34 -8.71 14.06
CA GLN A 154 17.72 -10.12 14.00
C GLN A 154 16.48 -11.01 14.05
N THR A 155 16.52 -12.14 13.34
CA THR A 155 15.45 -13.14 13.40
C THR A 155 15.34 -13.71 14.82
N CYS A 156 14.12 -13.81 15.34
CA CYS A 156 13.91 -14.32 16.69
C CYS A 156 14.31 -15.80 16.79
N GLU A 157 15.28 -16.11 17.64
CA GLU A 157 15.79 -17.48 17.87
C GLU A 157 14.74 -18.48 18.39
N LEU A 158 13.72 -18.03 19.13
CA LEU A 158 12.76 -18.94 19.75
C LEU A 158 11.74 -19.47 18.73
N CYS A 159 11.25 -18.59 17.86
CA CYS A 159 10.25 -18.93 16.85
C CYS A 159 10.82 -19.04 15.44
N ASN A 160 12.11 -18.74 15.24
CA ASN A 160 12.77 -18.70 13.94
C ASN A 160 11.98 -17.90 12.89
N GLY A 161 11.48 -16.72 13.29
CA GLY A 161 10.69 -15.85 12.42
C GLY A 161 9.22 -16.24 12.25
N LYS A 162 8.76 -17.39 12.76
CA LYS A 162 7.37 -17.87 12.62
C LYS A 162 6.33 -17.02 13.35
N ARG A 163 6.73 -16.18 14.31
CA ARG A 163 5.88 -15.26 15.11
C ARG A 163 4.95 -15.92 16.13
N TYR A 164 4.76 -17.23 16.08
CA TYR A 164 3.86 -17.95 16.99
C TYR A 164 4.58 -18.67 18.13
N SER A 165 3.86 -18.94 19.21
CA SER A 165 4.32 -19.83 20.29
C SER A 165 4.34 -21.29 19.81
N LYS A 166 4.96 -22.18 20.60
CA LYS A 166 4.96 -23.60 20.27
C LYS A 166 3.55 -24.19 20.37
N GLU A 167 2.75 -23.78 21.35
CA GLU A 167 1.37 -24.28 21.50
C GLU A 167 0.48 -23.89 20.31
N ALA A 168 0.72 -22.74 19.68
CA ALA A 168 -0.04 -22.31 18.52
C ALA A 168 0.35 -23.01 17.20
N LEU A 169 1.46 -23.77 17.21
CA LEU A 169 2.01 -24.45 16.02
C LEU A 169 1.96 -25.98 16.14
N GLN A 170 1.43 -26.50 17.24
CA GLN A 170 1.16 -27.93 17.47
C GLN A 170 -0.29 -28.23 17.15
#